data_AF-C7GP83-F1
#
_entry.id   AF-C7GP83-F1
#
_cell.length_a   1.000
_cell.length_b   1.000
_cell.length_c   1.000
_cell.angle_alpha   90.00
_cell.angle_beta   90.00
_cell.angle_gamma   90.00
#
_symmetry.space_group_name_H-M   'P 1'
#
loop_
_entity.id
_entity.type
_entity.pdbx_description
1 polymer ?
#
loop_
_entity_poly.entity_id
_entity_poly.type
_entity_poly.pdbx_seq_one_letter_code
_entity_poly.pdbx_strand_id
1 'polypeptide(L)'
;MVVLNPNNWHWVDKNTLPWSKDYLNGKLTSLSTVSSDGKSKIELTQVSSITGDSNVSQRKGKPICYFDLQLSMNVKVTNLDTNKDDEDDDGILADGKLEIPEFMHDESDIPILSQGFDAFDGLVRSEFVPKVVETLLKYQDDLIKEHSKDIQV
;
A
#
# COMPACT_ATOMS: atom_id res chain seq x y z
N MET A 1 -30.88 -17.21 5.35
CA MET A 1 -31.63 -17.05 4.07
C MET A 1 -30.63 -16.51 3.07
N VAL A 2 -30.25 -17.29 2.05
CA VAL A 2 -29.42 -16.78 0.95
C VAL A 2 -30.37 -16.04 0.01
N VAL A 3 -30.15 -14.74 -0.17
CA VAL A 3 -30.89 -13.97 -1.17
C VAL A 3 -30.34 -14.40 -2.52
N LEU A 4 -31.12 -15.20 -3.26
CA LEU A 4 -30.78 -15.58 -4.62
C LEU A 4 -30.81 -14.30 -5.48
N ASN A 5 -29.78 -14.06 -6.30
CA ASN A 5 -29.74 -12.99 -7.30
C ASN A 5 -29.82 -13.62 -8.71
N PRO A 6 -31.01 -14.06 -9.16
CA PRO A 6 -31.15 -14.78 -10.41
C PRO A 6 -30.66 -13.91 -11.57
N ASN A 7 -29.83 -14.48 -12.45
CA ASN A 7 -29.20 -13.80 -13.59
C ASN A 7 -28.35 -12.59 -13.22
N ASN A 8 -28.02 -12.41 -11.94
CA ASN A 8 -27.20 -11.33 -11.43
C ASN A 8 -27.71 -9.91 -11.81
N TRP A 9 -29.03 -9.73 -11.82
CA TRP A 9 -29.70 -8.47 -12.21
C TRP A 9 -29.76 -7.43 -11.10
N HIS A 10 -29.68 -7.84 -9.83
CA HIS A 10 -29.58 -6.91 -8.71
C HIS A 10 -28.12 -6.54 -8.49
N TRP A 11 -27.87 -5.26 -8.25
CA TRP A 11 -26.55 -4.77 -7.86
C TRP A 11 -26.24 -5.33 -6.47
N VAL A 12 -25.12 -6.03 -6.36
CA VAL A 12 -24.55 -6.45 -5.08
C VAL A 12 -23.32 -5.60 -4.87
N ASP A 13 -23.30 -4.85 -3.78
CA ASP A 13 -22.17 -4.02 -3.39
C ASP A 13 -21.57 -4.56 -2.10
N LYS A 14 -20.29 -4.88 -2.12
CA LYS A 14 -19.54 -5.41 -0.98
C LYS A 14 -18.52 -4.38 -0.57
N ASN A 15 -18.66 -3.86 0.64
CA ASN A 15 -17.64 -3.04 1.27
C ASN A 15 -16.38 -3.88 1.52
N THR A 16 -15.30 -3.53 0.85
CA THR A 16 -14.00 -4.19 0.91
C THR A 16 -12.98 -3.41 1.70
N LEU A 17 -13.31 -2.21 2.20
CA LEU A 17 -12.39 -1.37 2.98
C LEU A 17 -11.71 -2.11 4.14
N PRO A 18 -12.39 -2.97 4.95
CA PRO A 18 -11.71 -3.74 5.99
C PRO A 18 -10.61 -4.65 5.42
N TRP A 19 -10.89 -5.35 4.32
CA TRP A 19 -9.92 -6.20 3.64
C TRP A 19 -8.77 -5.38 3.07
N SER A 20 -9.07 -4.24 2.45
CA SER A 20 -8.06 -3.33 1.88
C SER A 20 -7.10 -2.83 2.95
N LYS A 21 -7.61 -2.50 4.14
CA LYS A 21 -6.78 -2.10 5.28
C LYS A 21 -5.82 -3.20 5.69
N ASP A 22 -6.31 -4.42 5.87
CA ASP A 22 -5.48 -5.55 6.29
C ASP A 22 -4.43 -5.92 5.23
N TYR A 23 -4.85 -5.96 3.96
CA TYR A 23 -3.99 -6.24 2.82
C TYR A 23 -2.86 -5.21 2.70
N LEU A 24 -3.20 -3.92 2.67
CA LEU A 24 -2.22 -2.84 2.49
C LEU A 24 -1.29 -2.72 3.70
N ASN A 25 -1.79 -2.86 4.93
CA ASN A 25 -0.94 -2.93 6.12
C ASN A 25 0.10 -4.05 5.99
N GLY A 26 -0.34 -5.28 5.70
CA GLY A 26 0.55 -6.43 5.61
C GLY A 26 1.60 -6.29 4.49
N LYS A 27 1.18 -5.84 3.30
CA LYS A 27 2.09 -5.69 2.16
C LYS A 27 3.08 -4.54 2.37
N LEU A 28 2.60 -3.38 2.79
CA LEU A 28 3.43 -2.18 2.91
C LEU A 28 4.43 -2.29 4.08
N THR A 29 4.04 -2.83 5.23
CA THR A 29 4.97 -3.00 6.37
C THR A 29 6.06 -4.05 6.09
N SER A 30 5.86 -4.93 5.12
CA SER A 30 6.92 -5.86 4.68
C SER A 30 7.94 -5.24 3.71
N LEU A 31 7.71 -4.00 3.24
CA LEU A 31 8.58 -3.34 2.28
C LEU A 31 9.85 -2.81 2.94
N SER A 32 10.98 -3.24 2.41
CA SER A 32 12.29 -2.65 2.66
C SER A 32 13.14 -2.66 1.40
N THR A 33 14.12 -1.76 1.35
CA THR A 33 15.17 -1.75 0.34
C THR A 33 16.50 -1.38 0.95
N VAL A 34 17.55 -1.89 0.33
CA VAL A 34 18.92 -1.41 0.56
C VAL A 34 19.25 -0.42 -0.54
N SER A 35 19.96 0.64 -0.20
CA SER A 35 20.40 1.66 -1.14
C SER A 35 21.32 1.07 -2.19
N SER A 36 21.36 1.65 -3.40
CA SER A 36 22.24 1.16 -4.47
C SER A 36 23.73 1.15 -4.10
N ASP A 37 24.14 2.03 -3.19
CA ASP A 37 25.50 2.10 -2.65
C ASP A 37 25.76 1.13 -1.48
N GLY A 38 24.74 0.41 -1.02
CA GLY A 38 24.82 -0.61 0.02
C GLY A 38 24.90 -0.07 1.45
N LYS A 39 24.88 1.26 1.64
CA LYS A 39 25.17 1.89 2.94
C LYS A 39 23.95 2.16 3.78
N SER A 40 22.77 2.26 3.18
CA SER A 40 21.54 2.62 3.86
C SER A 40 20.46 1.59 3.61
N LYS A 41 19.67 1.28 4.63
CA LYS A 41 18.45 0.49 4.51
C LYS A 41 17.25 1.42 4.74
N ILE A 42 16.30 1.39 3.81
CA ILE A 42 15.04 2.12 3.90
C ILE A 42 13.94 1.09 4.19
N GLU A 43 13.15 1.30 5.22
CA GLU A 43 12.05 0.40 5.59
C GLU A 43 10.81 1.15 6.04
N LEU A 44 9.64 0.62 5.68
CA LEU A 44 8.38 1.13 6.19
C LEU A 44 8.14 0.58 7.59
N THR A 45 8.06 1.46 8.58
CA THR A 45 7.92 1.07 9.98
C THR A 45 6.46 0.84 10.35
N GLN A 46 5.57 1.70 9.87
CA GLN A 46 4.16 1.66 10.22
C GLN A 46 3.29 2.28 9.13
N VAL A 47 2.14 1.69 8.84
CA VAL A 47 1.06 2.38 8.14
C VAL A 47 0.19 3.07 9.18
N SER A 48 0.26 4.40 9.22
CA SER A 48 -0.38 5.24 10.23
C SER A 48 -1.88 5.41 10.00
N SER A 49 -2.32 5.48 8.73
CA SER A 49 -3.75 5.50 8.41
C SER A 49 -4.02 5.01 7.00
N ILE A 50 -5.16 4.35 6.84
CA ILE A 50 -5.80 4.05 5.55
C ILE A 50 -7.26 4.48 5.69
N THR A 51 -7.68 5.42 4.87
CA THR A 51 -9.04 5.99 4.88
C THR A 51 -9.57 6.10 3.46
N GLY A 52 -10.87 6.34 3.32
CA GLY A 52 -11.55 6.40 2.02
C GLY A 52 -12.49 5.21 1.84
N ASP A 53 -12.77 4.88 0.59
CA ASP A 53 -13.79 3.93 0.19
C ASP A 53 -13.18 2.82 -0.68
N SER A 54 -13.62 1.59 -0.45
CA SER A 54 -13.28 0.46 -1.33
C SER A 54 -14.44 -0.49 -1.39
N ASN A 55 -14.88 -0.78 -2.62
CA ASN A 55 -16.02 -1.60 -2.91
C ASN A 55 -15.74 -2.54 -4.09
N VAL A 56 -16.33 -3.72 -4.02
CA VAL A 56 -16.41 -4.65 -5.15
C VAL A 56 -17.87 -4.97 -5.42
N SER A 57 -18.26 -4.82 -6.67
CA SER A 57 -19.58 -5.14 -7.17
C SER A 57 -19.51 -6.10 -8.35
N GLN A 58 -20.66 -6.61 -8.79
CA GLN A 58 -20.75 -7.49 -9.94
C GLN A 58 -21.72 -6.93 -10.97
N ARG A 59 -21.25 -6.77 -12.19
CA ARG A 59 -22.04 -6.26 -13.32
C ARG A 59 -21.92 -7.19 -14.51
N LYS A 60 -23.05 -7.67 -15.02
CA LYS A 60 -23.11 -8.61 -16.17
C LYS A 60 -22.19 -9.82 -15.99
N GLY A 61 -22.19 -10.41 -14.80
CA GLY A 61 -21.35 -11.57 -14.47
C GLY A 61 -19.87 -11.25 -14.20
N LYS A 62 -19.42 -10.00 -14.38
CA LYS A 62 -18.03 -9.60 -14.16
C LYS A 62 -17.86 -8.84 -12.84
N PRO A 63 -16.85 -9.16 -12.02
CA PRO A 63 -16.46 -8.33 -10.90
C PRO A 63 -15.98 -6.97 -11.39
N ILE A 64 -16.38 -5.92 -10.70
CA ILE A 64 -15.88 -4.56 -10.88
C ILE A 64 -15.49 -4.03 -9.50
N CYS A 65 -14.38 -3.31 -9.41
CA CYS A 65 -14.01 -2.63 -8.18
C CYS A 65 -14.12 -1.12 -8.37
N TYR A 66 -14.34 -0.42 -7.27
CA TYR A 66 -14.16 1.01 -7.18
C TYR A 66 -13.50 1.30 -5.84
N PHE A 67 -12.43 2.09 -5.86
CA PHE A 67 -11.77 2.50 -4.64
C PHE A 67 -11.20 3.91 -4.82
N ASP A 68 -11.17 4.61 -3.71
CA ASP A 68 -10.51 5.89 -3.52
C ASP A 68 -9.98 5.88 -2.09
N LEU A 69 -8.66 5.73 -1.96
CA LEU A 69 -8.00 5.54 -0.68
C LEU A 69 -6.95 6.63 -0.45
N GLN A 70 -6.88 7.08 0.78
CA GLN A 70 -5.81 7.92 1.29
C GLN A 70 -4.95 7.12 2.27
N LEU A 71 -3.63 7.16 2.10
CA LEU A 71 -2.68 6.45 2.93
C LEU A 71 -1.69 7.41 3.58
N SER A 72 -1.31 7.10 4.81
CA SER A 72 -0.19 7.72 5.53
C SER A 72 0.66 6.65 6.15
N MET A 73 1.96 6.72 5.96
CA MET A 73 2.91 5.72 6.46
C MET A 73 4.22 6.35 6.88
N ASN A 74 4.86 5.75 7.88
CA ASN A 74 6.13 6.17 8.42
C ASN A 74 7.24 5.28 7.85
N VAL A 75 8.36 5.89 7.50
CA VAL A 75 9.50 5.25 6.86
C VAL A 75 10.77 5.68 7.57
N LYS A 76 11.65 4.73 7.80
CA LYS A 76 12.92 4.93 8.47
C LYS A 76 14.06 4.60 7.52
N VAL A 77 15.10 5.42 7.57
CA VAL A 77 16.38 5.18 6.91
C VAL A 77 17.40 4.85 8.00
N THR A 78 18.03 3.70 7.89
CA THR A 78 19.07 3.23 8.81
C THR A 78 20.38 3.04 8.06
N ASN A 79 21.50 3.26 8.74
CA ASN A 79 22.82 2.95 8.24
C ASN A 79 23.07 1.44 8.36
N LEU A 80 23.65 0.83 7.33
CA LEU A 80 24.06 -0.58 7.31
C LEU A 80 25.54 -0.75 7.71
N ASP A 81 26.34 0.31 7.68
CA ASP A 81 27.76 0.30 8.02
C ASP A 81 28.04 0.42 9.53
N THR A 82 27.02 0.49 10.38
CA THR A 82 27.21 0.47 11.84
C THR A 82 27.76 -0.87 12.29
N ASN A 83 29.01 -0.87 12.79
CA ASN A 83 29.56 -1.99 13.53
C ASN A 83 28.63 -2.31 14.70
N LYS A 84 28.22 -3.58 14.81
CA LYS A 84 27.31 -4.11 15.84
C LYS A 84 27.87 -4.08 17.28
N ASP A 85 28.85 -3.22 17.57
CA ASP A 85 29.56 -3.17 18.86
C ASP A 85 29.14 -1.98 19.74
N ASP A 86 28.35 -1.03 19.24
CA ASP A 86 27.73 0.03 20.05
C ASP A 86 26.23 -0.28 20.23
N GLU A 87 25.84 -0.75 21.42
CA GLU A 87 24.45 -1.10 21.78
C GLU A 87 23.52 0.13 21.93
N ASP A 88 24.03 1.36 21.77
CA ASP A 88 23.33 2.62 22.03
C ASP A 88 23.09 3.51 20.78
N ASP A 89 23.56 3.12 19.59
CA ASP A 89 23.28 3.84 18.33
C ASP A 89 22.32 3.02 17.45
N ASP A 90 21.05 3.43 17.38
CA ASP A 90 20.03 2.80 16.52
C ASP A 90 20.33 2.93 15.01
N GLY A 91 21.45 3.53 14.62
CA GLY A 91 21.88 3.72 13.23
C GLY A 91 20.88 4.52 12.40
N ILE A 92 19.99 5.29 13.02
CA ILE A 92 18.90 6.02 12.35
C ILE A 92 19.49 7.23 11.65
N LEU A 93 19.40 7.25 10.32
CA LEU A 93 19.83 8.38 9.50
C LEU A 93 18.70 9.37 9.26
N ALA A 94 17.47 8.88 9.11
CA ALA A 94 16.26 9.72 8.98
C ALA A 94 15.01 8.95 9.38
N ASP A 95 14.01 9.66 9.90
CA ASP A 95 12.66 9.16 10.14
C ASP A 95 11.67 10.16 9.51
N GLY A 96 10.87 9.67 8.57
CA GLY A 96 9.98 10.51 7.78
C GLY A 96 8.66 9.84 7.47
N LYS A 97 7.81 10.58 6.77
CA LYS A 97 6.47 10.18 6.41
C LYS A 97 6.30 10.18 4.90
N LEU A 98 5.61 9.17 4.40
CA LEU A 98 5.05 9.14 3.06
C LEU A 98 3.52 9.25 3.14
N GLU A 99 2.96 10.15 2.35
CA GLU A 99 1.52 10.34 2.23
C GLU A 99 1.08 10.14 0.80
N ILE A 100 0.00 9.40 0.63
CA ILE A 100 -0.67 9.18 -0.65
C ILE A 100 -2.05 9.80 -0.49
N PRO A 101 -2.24 11.05 -0.95
CA PRO A 101 -3.50 11.76 -0.78
C PRO A 101 -4.64 11.10 -1.56
N GLU A 102 -4.31 10.49 -2.70
CA GLU A 102 -5.28 9.90 -3.62
C GLU A 102 -4.69 8.64 -4.25
N PHE A 103 -5.32 7.51 -3.98
CA PHE A 103 -5.06 6.23 -4.62
C PHE A 103 -6.38 5.66 -5.11
N MET A 104 -6.62 5.80 -6.41
CA MET A 104 -7.92 5.58 -7.02
C MET A 104 -7.89 4.55 -8.16
N HIS A 105 -9.06 4.02 -8.47
CA HIS A 105 -9.25 3.01 -9.51
C HIS A 105 -8.81 3.51 -10.89
N ASP A 106 -8.12 2.63 -11.64
CA ASP A 106 -7.63 2.86 -13.01
C ASP A 106 -6.63 4.02 -13.17
N GLU A 107 -6.09 4.55 -12.08
CA GLU A 107 -5.04 5.56 -12.10
C GLU A 107 -3.68 4.95 -11.82
N SER A 108 -2.74 5.23 -12.72
CA SER A 108 -1.36 4.75 -12.61
C SER A 108 -0.42 5.82 -12.05
N ASP A 109 -0.82 7.09 -12.10
CA ASP A 109 -0.07 8.19 -11.53
C ASP A 109 -0.50 8.39 -10.07
N ILE A 110 0.25 7.77 -9.16
CA ILE A 110 -0.05 7.80 -7.73
C ILE A 110 0.78 8.92 -7.10
N PRO A 111 0.17 10.06 -6.71
CA PRO A 111 0.90 11.14 -6.07
C PRO A 111 1.42 10.68 -4.70
N ILE A 112 2.73 10.79 -4.49
CA ILE A 112 3.36 10.43 -3.20
C ILE A 112 4.12 11.64 -2.67
N LEU A 113 3.71 12.11 -1.49
CA LEU A 113 4.35 13.20 -0.78
C LEU A 113 5.30 12.62 0.27
N SER A 114 6.56 13.05 0.24
CA SER A 114 7.58 12.67 1.24
C SER A 114 7.95 13.85 2.13
N GLN A 115 8.07 13.62 3.43
CA GLN A 115 8.40 14.62 4.44
C GLN A 115 9.33 14.03 5.50
N GLY A 116 10.26 14.82 6.05
CA GLY A 116 11.09 14.41 7.19
C GLY A 116 12.36 13.59 6.85
N PHE A 117 12.71 13.45 5.57
CA PHE A 117 13.90 12.68 5.17
C PHE A 117 15.18 13.51 5.01
N ASP A 118 15.11 14.84 5.14
CA ASP A 118 16.24 15.76 4.99
C ASP A 118 17.16 15.42 3.79
N ALA A 119 18.42 15.08 4.05
CA ALA A 119 19.41 14.73 3.03
C ALA A 119 19.11 13.41 2.27
N PHE A 120 18.23 12.56 2.81
CA PHE A 120 17.87 11.26 2.26
C PHE A 120 16.58 11.28 1.43
N ASP A 121 15.89 12.43 1.30
CA ASP A 121 14.64 12.53 0.53
C ASP A 121 14.80 12.07 -0.92
N GLY A 122 15.90 12.47 -1.58
CA GLY A 122 16.21 12.06 -2.94
C GLY A 122 16.37 10.54 -3.08
N LEU A 123 17.02 9.90 -2.11
CA LEU A 123 17.27 8.46 -2.08
C LEU A 123 15.97 7.67 -1.81
N VAL A 124 15.14 8.14 -0.88
CA VAL A 124 13.81 7.54 -0.61
C VAL A 124 12.92 7.65 -1.85
N ARG A 125 12.90 8.81 -2.52
CA ARG A 125 12.13 9.03 -3.75
C ARG A 125 12.62 8.19 -4.93
N SER A 126 13.92 8.01 -5.09
CA SER A 126 14.45 7.26 -6.23
C SER A 126 14.39 5.75 -6.05
N GLU A 127 14.52 5.24 -4.82
CA GLU A 127 14.70 3.81 -4.60
C GLU A 127 13.55 3.12 -3.86
N PHE A 128 12.88 3.84 -2.95
CA PHE A 128 11.81 3.25 -2.14
C PHE A 128 10.42 3.52 -2.71
N VAL A 129 10.15 4.75 -3.13
CA VAL A 129 8.86 5.15 -3.70
C VAL A 129 8.44 4.27 -4.89
N PRO A 130 9.32 3.90 -5.86
CA PRO A 130 8.93 3.00 -6.95
C PRO A 130 8.44 1.63 -6.48
N LYS A 131 9.00 1.10 -5.39
CA LYS A 131 8.58 -0.19 -4.81
C LYS A 131 7.21 -0.10 -4.14
N VAL A 132 6.93 1.04 -3.50
CA VAL A 132 5.60 1.34 -2.97
C VAL A 132 4.58 1.39 -4.11
N VAL A 133 4.87 2.13 -5.18
CA VAL A 133 4.00 2.21 -6.36
C VAL A 133 3.78 0.82 -6.97
N GLU A 134 4.83 0.02 -7.18
CA GLU A 134 4.70 -1.34 -7.71
C GLU A 134 3.77 -2.22 -6.86
N THR A 135 3.82 -2.05 -5.54
CA THR A 135 2.94 -2.78 -4.60
C THR A 135 1.49 -2.33 -4.71
N LEU A 136 1.26 -1.02 -4.86
CA LEU A 136 -0.07 -0.45 -5.04
C LEU A 136 -0.68 -0.81 -6.39
N LEU A 137 0.11 -0.87 -7.47
CA LEU A 137 -0.40 -1.29 -8.78
C LEU A 137 -0.93 -2.74 -8.78
N LYS A 138 -0.43 -3.60 -7.89
CA LYS A 138 -0.92 -4.98 -7.72
C LYS A 138 -2.21 -5.07 -6.90
N TYR A 139 -2.57 -4.02 -6.16
CA TYR A 139 -3.72 -4.04 -5.25
C TYR A 139 -5.04 -4.27 -5.99
N GLN A 140 -5.25 -3.62 -7.14
CA GLN A 140 -6.49 -3.74 -7.90
C GLN A 140 -6.74 -5.19 -8.35
N ASP A 141 -5.71 -5.84 -8.90
CA ASP A 141 -5.79 -7.22 -9.34
C ASP A 141 -6.05 -8.18 -8.18
N ASP A 142 -5.37 -7.98 -7.04
CA ASP A 142 -5.53 -8.81 -5.86
C ASP A 142 -6.91 -8.61 -5.19
N LEU A 143 -7.42 -7.38 -5.16
CA LEU A 143 -8.76 -7.04 -4.66
C LEU A 143 -9.84 -7.77 -5.47
N ILE A 144 -9.76 -7.67 -6.80
CA ILE A 144 -10.67 -8.39 -7.69
C ILE A 144 -10.52 -9.89 -7.46
N LYS A 145 -9.30 -10.43 -7.54
CA LYS A 145 -9.05 -11.87 -7.42
C LYS A 145 -9.56 -12.46 -6.12
N GLU A 146 -9.44 -11.76 -5.01
CA GLU A 146 -9.91 -12.25 -3.72
C GLU A 146 -11.44 -12.27 -3.66
N HIS A 147 -12.10 -11.19 -4.08
CA HIS A 147 -13.55 -11.07 -4.00
C HIS A 147 -14.31 -11.67 -5.19
N SER A 148 -13.60 -12.11 -6.23
CA SER A 148 -14.17 -12.85 -7.37
C SER A 148 -14.45 -14.31 -7.05
N LYS A 149 -13.81 -14.89 -6.02
CA LYS A 149 -14.00 -16.30 -5.64
C LYS A 149 -15.38 -16.57 -5.04
N ASP A 150 -15.97 -15.55 -4.41
CA ASP A 150 -17.30 -15.61 -3.79
C ASP A 150 -18.43 -15.45 -4.81
N ILE A 151 -18.09 -15.21 -6.08
CA ILE A 151 -19.07 -14.95 -7.15
C ILE A 151 -19.59 -16.29 -7.68
N GLN A 152 -20.85 -16.59 -7.37
CA GLN A 152 -21.56 -17.68 -8.01
C GLN A 152 -21.77 -17.36 -9.50
N VAL A 153 -21.36 -18.30 -10.35
CA VAL A 153 -21.60 -18.31 -11.80
C VAL A 153 -23.05 -18.67 -12.10
#